data_AF-A0A963ATW9-F1
#
_entry.id   AF-A0A963ATW9-F1
#
_cell.length_a   1.000
_cell.length_b   1.000
_cell.length_c   1.000
_cell.angle_alpha   90.00
_cell.angle_beta   90.00
_cell.angle_gamma   90.00
#
_symmetry.space_group_name_H-M   'P 1'
#
loop_
_entity.id
_entity.type
_entity.pdbx_description
1 polymer ?
#
loop_
_entity_poly.entity_id
_entity_poly.type
_entity_poly.pdbx_seq_one_letter_code
_entity_poly.pdbx_strand_id
1 'polypeptide(L)'
;MSNQAQVRRDADGTTSQKDKLASIERENLRSIELPNDLNRKLGSLDTDLDQLKADIRKTSKGVKASLAQLSDQDADLTSKVSETYRRLGELDTSYQALTDTSARITKDIKSVTAEIKQLAERSDTELVALGAGVQDLLARTDELAAKSKQTTQALNKSIKDNSQAMAELERQLKDEINGLAQVTRERDDNLESKLDKTNQDVKSQQARILKMQAVDEALERRASALELTAESLSKVSKELTRSTTMLTKRTDELGTAVQALQARVDGHDLQIGDLQVRTEATDRSLLAFRKLEKRHVIGLGASILVLLLALTVFAYMQNRNWSTEGETNTAMQTNIEGVQGEVVATQAAVNVVADDLTATGQKLSQLDTRVTEMDAAVHGELEQLQQKLVTITDHVDSINGRVTNLRPHRTFGNGSVINGPEWVAAQPAERYTVRVATVTTKQDLYKTAERYSHYLKQDLAYVAQKNGYALLLGSYDSVQAARIGMASLPYYVGFERPSVLSFKSLAN
;
A
#
# COMPACT_ATOMS: atom_id res chain seq x y z
N MET A 1 92.57 81.48 1.30
CA MET A 1 92.41 82.84 0.75
C MET A 1 93.04 83.76 1.78
N SER A 2 94.19 84.39 1.53
CA SER A 2 94.38 85.57 0.65
C SER A 2 93.54 86.77 1.12
N ASN A 3 94.09 87.98 1.32
CA ASN A 3 95.48 88.46 1.22
C ASN A 3 95.59 89.85 1.90
N GLN A 4 96.80 90.41 1.95
CA GLN A 4 97.20 91.82 2.12
C GLN A 4 97.86 92.23 3.46
N ALA A 5 99.17 92.43 3.33
CA ALA A 5 99.99 93.35 4.12
C ALA A 5 100.68 94.32 3.16
N GLN A 6 100.87 95.59 3.56
CA GLN A 6 101.93 96.54 3.14
C GLN A 6 101.60 97.90 3.81
N VAL A 7 102.47 98.60 4.57
CA VAL A 7 103.92 98.91 4.49
C VAL A 7 104.27 99.96 3.43
N ARG A 8 104.51 101.21 3.88
CA ARG A 8 105.72 102.06 3.67
C ARG A 8 105.49 103.45 4.32
N ARG A 9 106.40 104.16 5.02
CA ARG A 9 107.88 104.40 5.08
C ARG A 9 108.37 105.63 4.28
N ASP A 10 109.32 106.35 4.90
CA ASP A 10 110.34 107.27 4.32
C ASP A 10 109.79 108.58 3.71
N ALA A 11 110.49 109.70 3.43
CA ALA A 11 111.82 110.30 3.72
C ALA A 11 111.79 111.79 3.19
N ASP A 12 112.71 112.74 3.38
CA ASP A 12 113.79 113.07 4.36
C ASP A 12 114.30 114.52 4.02
N GLY A 13 115.11 115.17 4.88
CA GLY A 13 115.86 116.43 4.58
C GLY A 13 115.72 117.54 5.65
N THR A 14 116.75 117.90 6.43
CA THR A 14 117.94 118.77 6.11
C THR A 14 117.55 120.22 5.74
N THR A 15 118.21 121.31 6.19
CA THR A 15 119.55 121.50 6.79
C THR A 15 119.61 122.87 7.55
N SER A 16 120.73 123.14 8.24
CA SER A 16 121.37 124.46 8.44
C SER A 16 121.70 124.83 9.90
N GLN A 17 122.91 124.46 10.31
CA GLN A 17 123.62 125.11 11.41
C GLN A 17 124.03 126.54 10.98
N LYS A 18 123.30 127.59 11.37
CA LYS A 18 123.86 128.96 11.24
C LYS A 18 123.42 130.07 12.21
N ASP A 19 122.46 129.82 13.11
CA ASP A 19 122.08 130.80 14.16
C ASP A 19 122.32 130.30 15.60
N LYS A 20 123.37 129.50 15.80
CA LYS A 20 124.01 129.38 17.11
C LYS A 20 124.90 130.62 17.31
N LEU A 21 124.62 131.44 18.35
CA LEU A 21 125.47 132.47 19.01
C LEU A 21 124.87 133.88 19.17
N ALA A 22 123.65 134.20 18.70
CA ALA A 22 123.12 135.58 18.75
C ALA A 22 121.70 135.76 19.35
N SER A 23 121.23 134.85 20.22
CA SER A 23 120.01 135.10 21.02
C SER A 23 119.95 134.37 22.38
N ILE A 24 121.10 134.28 23.06
CA ILE A 24 121.17 134.01 24.52
C ILE A 24 120.46 135.13 25.33
N GLU A 25 120.14 136.26 24.68
CA GLU A 25 119.46 137.42 25.26
C GLU A 25 117.92 137.42 25.08
N ARG A 26 117.31 136.25 24.84
CA ARG A 26 115.84 136.04 24.93
C ARG A 26 115.43 134.92 25.89
N GLU A 27 116.33 134.44 26.74
CA GLU A 27 115.99 133.51 27.82
C GLU A 27 115.18 134.16 28.96
N ASN A 28 114.98 135.48 28.94
CA ASN A 28 114.36 136.25 30.04
C ASN A 28 112.84 136.53 29.86
N LEU A 29 112.15 135.87 28.92
CA LEU A 29 110.69 136.01 28.71
C LEU A 29 109.92 134.67 28.62
N ARG A 30 110.59 133.51 28.76
CA ARG A 30 109.96 132.17 28.69
C ARG A 30 109.25 131.72 29.99
N SER A 31 109.31 132.52 31.05
CA SER A 31 108.70 132.21 32.36
C SER A 31 107.16 132.35 32.41
N ILE A 32 106.52 132.87 31.35
CA ILE A 32 105.06 133.10 31.31
C ILE A 32 104.31 132.01 30.51
N GLU A 33 104.99 131.22 29.66
CA GLU A 33 104.33 130.16 28.87
C GLU A 33 104.36 128.76 29.53
N LEU A 34 105.29 128.49 30.45
CA LEU A 34 105.41 127.19 31.13
C LEU A 34 104.10 126.74 31.82
N PRO A 35 103.35 127.62 32.54
CA PRO A 35 102.06 127.25 33.12
C PRO A 35 100.99 126.91 32.07
N ASN A 36 101.04 127.54 30.90
CA ASN A 36 100.06 127.34 29.83
C ASN A 36 100.29 126.03 29.06
N ASP A 37 101.54 125.63 28.84
CA ASP A 37 101.87 124.32 28.24
C ASP A 37 101.55 123.16 29.21
N LEU A 38 101.86 123.32 30.51
CA LEU A 38 101.44 122.37 31.54
C LEU A 38 99.92 122.25 31.64
N ASN A 39 99.16 123.36 31.67
CA ASN A 39 97.70 123.31 31.66
C ASN A 39 97.13 122.69 30.36
N ARG A 40 97.76 122.90 29.20
CA ARG A 40 97.37 122.21 27.95
C ARG A 40 97.56 120.70 28.04
N LYS A 41 98.70 120.25 28.59
CA LYS A 41 99.00 118.82 28.79
C LYS A 41 98.14 118.19 29.87
N LEU A 42 97.80 118.93 30.93
CA LEU A 42 96.87 118.48 31.96
C LEU A 42 95.46 118.35 31.38
N GLY A 43 95.00 119.34 30.62
CA GLY A 43 93.70 119.31 29.93
C GLY A 43 93.60 118.22 28.86
N SER A 44 94.70 117.94 28.12
CA SER A 44 94.72 116.78 27.22
C SER A 44 94.71 115.46 27.99
N LEU A 45 95.44 115.35 29.09
CA LEU A 45 95.40 114.17 29.98
C LEU A 45 94.01 113.94 30.57
N ASP A 46 93.31 114.98 31.04
CA ASP A 46 91.92 114.85 31.51
C ASP A 46 90.97 114.45 30.38
N THR A 47 91.16 115.00 29.17
CA THR A 47 90.39 114.63 27.97
C THR A 47 90.64 113.15 27.60
N ASP A 48 91.90 112.71 27.59
CA ASP A 48 92.31 111.33 27.31
C ASP A 48 91.81 110.37 28.40
N LEU A 49 91.80 110.80 29.66
CA LEU A 49 91.33 110.03 30.80
C LEU A 49 89.80 109.90 30.80
N ASP A 50 89.06 110.94 30.40
CA ASP A 50 87.61 110.85 30.21
C ASP A 50 87.23 110.07 28.94
N GLN A 51 88.00 110.18 27.86
CA GLN A 51 87.89 109.33 26.68
C GLN A 51 88.14 107.85 27.05
N LEU A 52 89.18 107.57 27.84
CA LEU A 52 89.49 106.22 28.34
C LEU A 52 88.38 105.70 29.26
N LYS A 53 87.81 106.52 30.16
CA LYS A 53 86.62 106.15 30.95
C LYS A 53 85.43 105.85 30.05
N ALA A 54 85.21 106.62 28.98
CA ALA A 54 84.14 106.40 28.03
C ALA A 54 84.34 105.09 27.25
N ASP A 55 85.55 104.81 26.78
CA ASP A 55 85.89 103.59 26.06
C ASP A 55 85.90 102.35 26.96
N ILE A 56 86.32 102.45 28.23
CA ILE A 56 86.15 101.39 29.24
C ILE A 56 84.65 101.12 29.48
N ARG A 57 83.82 102.16 29.63
CA ARG A 57 82.36 102.00 29.81
C ARG A 57 81.70 101.38 28.56
N LYS A 58 82.12 101.78 27.36
CA LYS A 58 81.65 101.24 26.08
C LYS A 58 82.05 99.78 25.92
N THR A 59 83.31 99.45 26.19
CA THR A 59 83.85 98.08 26.14
C THR A 59 83.19 97.18 27.18
N SER A 60 83.02 97.66 28.42
CA SER A 60 82.31 96.94 29.48
C SER A 60 80.84 96.66 29.11
N LYS A 61 80.12 97.64 28.54
CA LYS A 61 78.78 97.42 27.99
C LYS A 61 78.77 96.42 26.83
N GLY A 62 79.73 96.50 25.92
CA GLY A 62 79.89 95.57 24.80
C GLY A 62 80.13 94.13 25.26
N VAL A 63 81.11 93.92 26.15
CA VAL A 63 81.40 92.62 26.77
C VAL A 63 80.18 92.09 27.52
N LYS A 64 79.46 92.92 28.28
CA LYS A 64 78.23 92.49 28.97
C LYS A 64 77.13 92.08 27.99
N ALA A 65 76.97 92.78 26.87
CA ALA A 65 76.01 92.44 25.82
C ALA A 65 76.38 91.13 25.11
N SER A 66 77.66 90.95 24.72
CA SER A 66 78.17 89.70 24.14
C SER A 66 78.04 88.52 25.10
N LEU A 67 78.28 88.73 26.40
CA LEU A 67 78.15 87.68 27.41
C LEU A 67 76.68 87.29 27.64
N ALA A 68 75.75 88.25 27.64
CA ALA A 68 74.32 87.97 27.68
C ALA A 68 73.87 87.20 26.42
N GLN A 69 74.29 87.63 25.23
CA GLN A 69 73.98 86.94 23.97
C GLN A 69 74.54 85.51 23.94
N LEU A 70 75.76 85.28 24.45
CA LEU A 70 76.33 83.94 24.61
C LEU A 70 75.53 83.10 25.61
N SER A 71 75.09 83.68 26.73
CA SER A 71 74.24 82.99 27.71
C SER A 71 72.87 82.59 27.14
N ASP A 72 72.26 83.46 26.33
CA ASP A 72 70.99 83.18 25.65
C ASP A 72 71.17 82.09 24.59
N GLN A 73 72.29 82.11 23.85
CA GLN A 73 72.66 81.07 22.89
C GLN A 73 72.94 79.72 23.57
N ASP A 74 73.61 79.71 24.72
CA ASP A 74 73.88 78.48 25.48
C ASP A 74 72.59 77.87 26.05
N ALA A 75 71.64 78.71 26.49
CA ALA A 75 70.31 78.28 26.91
C ALA A 75 69.47 77.70 25.75
N ASP A 76 69.47 78.34 24.58
CA ASP A 76 68.81 77.83 23.36
C ASP A 76 69.46 76.52 22.87
N LEU A 77 70.80 76.44 22.87
CA LEU A 77 71.54 75.24 22.50
C LEU A 77 71.22 74.08 23.46
N THR A 78 71.22 74.34 24.77
CA THR A 78 70.83 73.36 25.80
C THR A 78 69.40 72.87 25.59
N SER A 79 68.45 73.78 25.33
CA SER A 79 67.05 73.43 25.04
C SER A 79 66.93 72.53 23.79
N LYS A 80 67.63 72.88 22.71
CA LYS A 80 67.67 72.07 21.47
C LYS A 80 68.30 70.70 21.70
N VAL A 81 69.37 70.61 22.49
CA VAL A 81 70.00 69.34 22.85
C VAL A 81 69.03 68.47 23.65
N SER A 82 68.34 69.03 24.66
CA SER A 82 67.31 68.31 25.43
C SER A 82 66.15 67.81 24.56
N GLU A 83 65.63 68.64 23.64
CA GLU A 83 64.57 68.24 22.69
C GLU A 83 65.07 67.16 21.71
N THR A 84 66.34 67.21 21.31
CA THR A 84 66.94 66.18 20.43
C THR A 84 67.07 64.84 21.15
N TYR A 85 67.50 64.83 22.43
CA TYR A 85 67.50 63.62 23.25
C TYR A 85 66.07 63.08 23.49
N ARG A 86 65.09 63.96 23.71
CA ARG A 86 63.68 63.57 23.86
C ARG A 86 63.17 62.84 22.62
N ARG A 87 63.41 63.41 21.43
CA ARG A 87 63.06 62.79 20.13
C ARG A 87 63.79 61.48 19.88
N LEU A 88 65.06 61.36 20.30
CA LEU A 88 65.81 60.12 20.16
C LEU A 88 65.22 58.99 21.03
N GLY A 89 64.72 59.30 22.23
CA GLY A 89 63.98 58.35 23.07
C GLY A 89 62.61 57.95 22.49
N GLU A 90 61.89 58.90 21.89
CA GLU A 90 60.64 58.61 21.14
C GLU A 90 60.90 57.70 19.92
N LEU A 91 62.02 57.93 19.21
CA LEU A 91 62.46 57.11 18.10
C LEU A 91 62.81 55.68 18.53
N ASP A 92 63.59 55.52 19.60
CA ASP A 92 63.95 54.19 20.14
C ASP A 92 62.69 53.40 20.57
N THR A 93 61.78 54.06 21.29
CA THR A 93 60.47 53.49 21.66
C THR A 93 59.68 53.01 20.43
N SER A 94 59.72 53.79 19.35
CA SER A 94 59.06 53.45 18.08
C SER A 94 59.72 52.25 17.38
N TYR A 95 61.06 52.14 17.43
CA TYR A 95 61.80 50.98 16.90
C TYR A 95 61.53 49.70 17.71
N GLN A 96 61.41 49.79 19.04
CA GLN A 96 61.03 48.65 19.87
C GLN A 96 59.61 48.18 19.53
N ALA A 97 58.63 49.09 19.43
CA ALA A 97 57.26 48.76 19.02
C ALA A 97 57.17 48.13 17.61
N LEU A 98 57.98 48.60 16.66
CA LEU A 98 58.08 48.01 15.32
C LEU A 98 58.70 46.60 15.36
N THR A 99 59.70 46.38 16.21
CA THR A 99 60.34 45.08 16.42
C THR A 99 59.36 44.05 17.01
N ASP A 100 58.60 44.44 18.04
CA ASP A 100 57.53 43.63 18.62
C ASP A 100 56.44 43.29 17.58
N THR A 101 56.06 44.26 16.75
CA THR A 101 55.09 44.08 15.67
C THR A 101 55.60 43.08 14.63
N SER A 102 56.87 43.18 14.22
CA SER A 102 57.53 42.22 13.31
C SER A 102 57.60 40.80 13.90
N ALA A 103 57.90 40.68 15.20
CA ALA A 103 57.90 39.39 15.89
C ALA A 103 56.50 38.75 15.95
N ARG A 104 55.44 39.55 16.17
CA ARG A 104 54.03 39.09 16.10
C ARG A 104 53.66 38.63 14.69
N ILE A 105 53.92 39.45 13.67
CA ILE A 105 53.67 39.07 12.26
C ILE A 105 54.38 37.77 11.90
N THR A 106 55.62 37.58 12.34
CA THR A 106 56.39 36.34 12.11
C THR A 106 55.76 35.12 12.80
N LYS A 107 55.16 35.29 13.98
CA LYS A 107 54.42 34.24 14.69
C LYS A 107 53.12 33.91 13.97
N ASP A 108 52.38 34.93 13.54
CA ASP A 108 51.08 34.78 12.87
C ASP A 108 51.25 34.09 11.50
N ILE A 109 52.28 34.47 10.73
CA ILE A 109 52.66 33.77 9.47
C ILE A 109 52.91 32.28 9.73
N LYS A 110 53.61 31.92 10.81
CA LYS A 110 53.85 30.52 11.18
C LYS A 110 52.56 29.77 11.56
N SER A 111 51.62 30.42 12.26
CA SER A 111 50.30 29.84 12.57
C SER A 111 49.51 29.58 11.30
N VAL A 112 49.36 30.59 10.45
CA VAL A 112 48.62 30.50 9.18
C VAL A 112 49.24 29.43 8.27
N THR A 113 50.57 29.32 8.23
CA THR A 113 51.25 28.25 7.45
C THR A 113 50.92 26.85 7.97
N ALA A 114 50.82 26.66 9.28
CA ALA A 114 50.43 25.40 9.89
C ALA A 114 48.94 25.07 9.63
N GLU A 115 48.06 26.06 9.73
CA GLU A 115 46.62 25.94 9.44
C GLU A 115 46.38 25.58 7.97
N ILE A 116 47.10 26.21 7.03
CA ILE A 116 47.05 25.86 5.59
C ILE A 116 47.49 24.41 5.35
N LYS A 117 48.53 23.93 6.05
CA LYS A 117 48.99 22.54 5.93
C LYS A 117 47.94 21.55 6.42
N GLN A 118 47.33 21.82 7.58
CA GLN A 118 46.24 21.00 8.13
C GLN A 118 45.00 21.00 7.21
N LEU A 119 44.67 22.14 6.61
CA LEU A 119 43.58 22.25 5.65
C LEU A 119 43.85 21.42 4.39
N ALA A 120 45.09 21.40 3.88
CA ALA A 120 45.48 20.56 2.75
C ALA A 120 45.38 19.06 3.08
N GLU A 121 45.95 18.61 4.21
CA GLU A 121 45.88 17.21 4.67
C GLU A 121 44.43 16.75 4.87
N ARG A 122 43.58 17.63 5.42
CA ARG A 122 42.15 17.38 5.61
C ARG A 122 41.40 17.31 4.27
N SER A 123 41.67 18.24 3.36
CA SER A 123 41.02 18.26 2.04
C SER A 123 41.36 17.01 1.23
N ASP A 124 42.59 16.52 1.30
CA ASP A 124 43.02 15.30 0.61
C ASP A 124 42.28 14.06 1.17
N THR A 125 42.15 13.99 2.50
CA THR A 125 41.38 12.95 3.19
C THR A 125 39.89 12.98 2.81
N GLU A 126 39.28 14.18 2.78
CA GLU A 126 37.86 14.35 2.41
C GLU A 126 37.62 14.04 0.92
N LEU A 127 38.58 14.33 0.02
CA LEU A 127 38.52 13.95 -1.40
C LEU A 127 38.62 12.43 -1.61
N VAL A 128 39.50 11.73 -0.87
CA VAL A 128 39.60 10.26 -0.92
C VAL A 128 38.30 9.61 -0.42
N ALA A 129 37.74 10.11 0.69
CA ALA A 129 36.46 9.63 1.23
C ALA A 129 35.30 9.86 0.24
N LEU A 130 35.25 11.02 -0.42
CA LEU A 130 34.27 11.31 -1.46
C LEU A 130 34.41 10.38 -2.67
N GLY A 131 35.64 10.11 -3.12
CA GLY A 131 35.92 9.18 -4.21
C GLY A 131 35.45 7.75 -3.90
N ALA A 132 35.66 7.27 -2.68
CA ALA A 132 35.14 5.99 -2.21
C ALA A 132 33.59 5.96 -2.18
N GLY A 133 32.97 7.04 -1.68
CA GLY A 133 31.50 7.17 -1.66
C GLY A 133 30.87 7.19 -3.06
N VAL A 134 31.55 7.79 -4.05
CA VAL A 134 31.12 7.75 -5.46
C VAL A 134 31.21 6.34 -6.04
N GLN A 135 32.25 5.56 -5.71
CA GLN A 135 32.32 4.15 -6.15
C GLN A 135 31.25 3.26 -5.51
N ASP A 136 30.95 3.43 -4.23
CA ASP A 136 29.85 2.70 -3.56
C ASP A 136 28.48 3.05 -4.19
N LEU A 137 28.24 4.32 -4.52
CA LEU A 137 27.04 4.75 -5.25
C LEU A 137 26.94 4.13 -6.65
N LEU A 138 28.06 4.02 -7.39
CA LEU A 138 28.08 3.34 -8.69
C LEU A 138 27.76 1.84 -8.54
N ALA A 139 28.42 1.15 -7.61
CA ALA A 139 28.18 -0.28 -7.35
C ALA A 139 26.72 -0.58 -6.96
N ARG A 140 26.11 0.26 -6.11
CA ARG A 140 24.68 0.16 -5.75
C ARG A 140 23.75 0.46 -6.94
N THR A 141 24.15 1.36 -7.83
CA THR A 141 23.38 1.68 -9.04
C THR A 141 23.37 0.49 -10.01
N ASP A 142 24.53 -0.17 -10.20
CA ASP A 142 24.64 -1.39 -11.00
C ASP A 142 23.86 -2.57 -10.39
N GLU A 143 23.90 -2.74 -9.06
CA GLU A 143 23.08 -3.74 -8.35
C GLU A 143 21.58 -3.48 -8.54
N LEU A 144 21.14 -2.22 -8.43
CA LEU A 144 19.75 -1.83 -8.62
C LEU A 144 19.28 -2.06 -10.07
N ALA A 145 20.13 -1.75 -11.05
CA ALA A 145 19.87 -2.03 -12.46
C ALA A 145 19.76 -3.55 -12.73
N ALA A 146 20.62 -4.36 -12.12
CA ALA A 146 20.57 -5.82 -12.20
C ALA A 146 19.28 -6.39 -11.59
N LYS A 147 18.89 -5.94 -10.38
CA LYS A 147 17.63 -6.32 -9.72
C LYS A 147 16.42 -5.91 -10.54
N SER A 148 16.37 -4.68 -11.04
CA SER A 148 15.29 -4.18 -11.89
C SER A 148 15.09 -5.04 -13.16
N LYS A 149 16.20 -5.43 -13.81
CA LYS A 149 16.18 -6.36 -14.95
C LYS A 149 15.66 -7.75 -14.56
N GLN A 150 16.09 -8.29 -13.42
CA GLN A 150 15.62 -9.59 -12.91
C GLN A 150 14.12 -9.56 -12.60
N THR A 151 13.63 -8.52 -11.91
CA THR A 151 12.20 -8.33 -11.63
C THR A 151 11.38 -8.24 -12.91
N THR A 152 11.86 -7.47 -13.90
CA THR A 152 11.20 -7.36 -15.21
C THR A 152 11.11 -8.71 -15.94
N GLN A 153 12.18 -9.52 -15.88
CA GLN A 153 12.18 -10.87 -16.45
C GLN A 153 11.23 -11.83 -15.72
N ALA A 154 11.19 -11.78 -14.39
CA ALA A 154 10.28 -12.58 -13.57
C ALA A 154 8.81 -12.20 -13.83
N LEU A 155 8.50 -10.91 -13.91
CA LEU A 155 7.17 -10.39 -14.23
C LEU A 155 6.72 -10.85 -15.62
N ASN A 156 7.56 -10.66 -16.65
CA ASN A 156 7.25 -11.09 -18.02
C ASN A 156 7.03 -12.61 -18.12
N LYS A 157 7.81 -13.40 -17.37
CA LYS A 157 7.57 -14.85 -17.28
C LYS A 157 6.22 -15.14 -16.62
N SER A 158 5.93 -14.55 -15.46
CA SER A 158 4.66 -14.76 -14.75
C SER A 158 3.43 -14.34 -15.57
N ILE A 159 3.53 -13.25 -16.34
CA ILE A 159 2.46 -12.80 -17.26
C ILE A 159 2.25 -13.85 -18.36
N LYS A 160 3.33 -14.39 -18.94
CA LYS A 160 3.24 -15.43 -19.97
C LYS A 160 2.64 -16.72 -19.42
N ASP A 161 3.13 -17.20 -18.27
CA ASP A 161 2.68 -18.43 -17.63
C ASP A 161 1.19 -18.31 -17.25
N ASN A 162 0.77 -17.17 -16.69
CA ASN A 162 -0.65 -16.89 -16.40
C ASN A 162 -1.51 -16.80 -17.67
N SER A 163 -1.01 -16.17 -18.75
CA SER A 163 -1.71 -16.11 -20.03
C SER A 163 -1.91 -17.49 -20.65
N GLN A 164 -0.98 -18.42 -20.45
CA GLN A 164 -1.13 -19.80 -20.89
C GLN A 164 -2.14 -20.57 -20.03
N ALA A 165 -2.11 -20.39 -18.71
CA ALA A 165 -3.09 -20.99 -17.80
C ALA A 165 -4.52 -20.51 -18.09
N MET A 166 -4.72 -19.22 -18.38
CA MET A 166 -6.03 -18.66 -18.74
C MET A 166 -6.54 -19.20 -20.09
N ALA A 167 -5.66 -19.38 -21.09
CA ALA A 167 -6.04 -19.98 -22.37
C ALA A 167 -6.42 -21.46 -22.24
N GLU A 168 -5.76 -22.20 -21.35
CA GLU A 168 -6.12 -23.59 -21.04
C GLU A 168 -7.45 -23.69 -20.28
N LEU A 169 -7.70 -22.80 -19.30
CA LEU A 169 -9.00 -22.71 -18.64
C LEU A 169 -10.13 -22.33 -19.61
N GLU A 170 -9.90 -21.38 -20.53
CA GLU A 170 -10.87 -21.03 -21.58
C GLU A 170 -11.19 -22.23 -22.48
N ARG A 171 -10.19 -23.07 -22.78
CA ARG A 171 -10.37 -24.31 -23.53
C ARG A 171 -11.20 -25.33 -22.74
N GLN A 172 -10.83 -25.59 -21.50
CA GLN A 172 -11.53 -26.55 -20.63
C GLN A 172 -12.99 -26.16 -20.44
N LEU A 173 -13.28 -24.87 -20.20
CA LEU A 173 -14.64 -24.35 -20.11
C LEU A 173 -15.43 -24.53 -21.42
N LYS A 174 -14.80 -24.35 -22.59
CA LYS A 174 -15.47 -24.62 -23.88
C LYS A 174 -15.77 -26.10 -24.07
N ASP A 175 -14.83 -26.97 -23.72
CA ASP A 175 -15.01 -28.43 -23.82
C ASP A 175 -16.10 -28.92 -22.84
N GLU A 176 -16.16 -28.37 -21.63
CA GLU A 176 -17.22 -28.65 -20.64
C GLU A 176 -18.60 -28.11 -21.07
N ILE A 177 -18.68 -26.87 -21.59
CA ILE A 177 -19.92 -26.32 -22.15
C ILE A 177 -20.43 -27.18 -23.31
N ASN A 178 -19.53 -27.66 -24.19
CA ASN A 178 -19.89 -28.56 -25.29
C ASN A 178 -20.38 -29.92 -24.77
N GLY A 179 -19.72 -30.48 -23.75
CA GLY A 179 -20.13 -31.72 -23.10
C GLY A 179 -21.50 -31.61 -22.42
N LEU A 180 -21.74 -30.55 -21.65
CA LEU A 180 -23.04 -30.26 -21.04
C LEU A 180 -24.13 -30.05 -22.09
N ALA A 181 -23.84 -29.39 -23.21
CA ALA A 181 -24.77 -29.22 -24.32
C ALA A 181 -25.10 -30.57 -25.00
N GLN A 182 -24.12 -31.48 -25.14
CA GLN A 182 -24.35 -32.83 -25.65
C GLN A 182 -25.22 -33.65 -24.69
N VAL A 183 -24.87 -33.73 -23.41
CA VAL A 183 -25.63 -34.45 -22.37
C VAL A 183 -27.07 -33.91 -22.27
N THR A 184 -27.24 -32.59 -22.41
CA THR A 184 -28.57 -31.97 -22.43
C THR A 184 -29.39 -32.44 -23.63
N ARG A 185 -28.81 -32.47 -24.85
CA ARG A 185 -29.48 -33.01 -26.05
C ARG A 185 -29.85 -34.48 -25.89
N GLU A 186 -28.90 -35.32 -25.48
CA GLU A 186 -29.12 -36.76 -25.30
C GLU A 186 -30.23 -37.05 -24.26
N ARG A 187 -30.29 -36.25 -23.19
CA ARG A 187 -31.37 -36.31 -22.20
C ARG A 187 -32.70 -35.89 -22.81
N ASP A 188 -32.73 -34.80 -23.58
CA ASP A 188 -33.96 -34.26 -24.15
C ASP A 188 -34.51 -35.20 -25.24
N ASP A 189 -33.66 -35.79 -26.10
CA ASP A 189 -34.01 -36.84 -27.06
C ASP A 189 -34.56 -38.10 -26.37
N ASN A 190 -33.98 -38.51 -25.24
CA ASN A 190 -34.44 -39.64 -24.41
C ASN A 190 -35.81 -39.34 -23.77
N LEU A 191 -36.03 -38.10 -23.31
CA LEU A 191 -37.31 -37.65 -22.79
C LEU A 191 -38.39 -37.61 -23.89
N GLU A 192 -38.06 -37.15 -25.10
CA GLU A 192 -38.97 -37.16 -26.25
C GLU A 192 -39.36 -38.60 -26.63
N SER A 193 -38.39 -39.51 -26.72
CA SER A 193 -38.64 -40.94 -26.98
C SER A 193 -39.51 -41.61 -25.90
N LYS A 194 -39.27 -41.29 -24.61
CA LYS A 194 -40.13 -41.75 -23.51
C LYS A 194 -41.53 -41.17 -23.56
N LEU A 195 -41.67 -39.89 -23.95
CA LEU A 195 -42.96 -39.23 -24.11
C LEU A 195 -43.77 -39.87 -25.25
N ASP A 196 -43.13 -40.14 -26.39
CA ASP A 196 -43.76 -40.80 -27.54
C ASP A 196 -44.22 -42.22 -27.21
N LYS A 197 -43.38 -43.01 -26.52
CA LYS A 197 -43.78 -44.33 -26.02
C LYS A 197 -44.96 -44.23 -25.07
N THR A 198 -44.92 -43.31 -24.10
CA THR A 198 -46.02 -43.09 -23.16
C THR A 198 -47.31 -42.68 -23.89
N ASN A 199 -47.22 -41.85 -24.92
CA ASN A 199 -48.35 -41.42 -25.76
C ASN A 199 -48.93 -42.59 -26.57
N GLN A 200 -48.09 -43.48 -27.11
CA GLN A 200 -48.56 -44.72 -27.73
C GLN A 200 -49.25 -45.65 -26.72
N ASP A 201 -48.67 -45.84 -25.53
CA ASP A 201 -49.24 -46.66 -24.46
C ASP A 201 -50.62 -46.11 -24.03
N VAL A 202 -50.75 -44.79 -23.82
CA VAL A 202 -52.03 -44.12 -23.53
C VAL A 202 -53.05 -44.32 -24.64
N LYS A 203 -52.67 -44.17 -25.92
CA LYS A 203 -53.56 -44.45 -27.07
C LYS A 203 -54.00 -45.92 -27.11
N SER A 204 -53.09 -46.86 -26.79
CA SER A 204 -53.40 -48.29 -26.72
C SER A 204 -54.37 -48.61 -25.57
N GLN A 205 -54.20 -47.98 -24.40
CA GLN A 205 -55.10 -48.10 -23.26
C GLN A 205 -56.47 -47.49 -23.56
N GLN A 206 -56.52 -46.32 -24.20
CA GLN A 206 -57.78 -45.70 -24.65
C GLN A 206 -58.52 -46.62 -25.63
N ALA A 207 -57.83 -47.22 -26.60
CA ALA A 207 -58.42 -48.20 -27.51
C ALA A 207 -58.89 -49.48 -26.79
N ARG A 208 -58.20 -49.91 -25.72
CA ARG A 208 -58.63 -51.03 -24.87
C ARG A 208 -59.87 -50.69 -24.04
N ILE A 209 -59.96 -49.48 -23.50
CA ILE A 209 -61.14 -48.98 -22.76
C ILE A 209 -62.35 -48.93 -23.69
N LEU A 210 -62.22 -48.37 -24.90
CA LEU A 210 -63.30 -48.37 -25.90
C LEU A 210 -63.76 -49.79 -26.27
N LYS A 211 -62.83 -50.75 -26.37
CA LYS A 211 -63.17 -52.17 -26.57
C LYS A 211 -63.89 -52.78 -25.37
N MET A 212 -63.51 -52.42 -24.13
CA MET A 212 -64.20 -52.88 -22.93
C MET A 212 -65.62 -52.31 -22.86
N GLN A 213 -65.81 -51.02 -23.13
CA GLN A 213 -67.15 -50.41 -23.22
C GLN A 213 -68.04 -51.12 -24.25
N ALA A 214 -67.51 -51.46 -25.43
CA ALA A 214 -68.25 -52.24 -26.43
C ALA A 214 -68.57 -53.68 -25.98
N VAL A 215 -67.73 -54.29 -25.14
CA VAL A 215 -68.01 -55.59 -24.51
C VAL A 215 -69.08 -55.45 -23.43
N ASP A 216 -69.04 -54.40 -22.63
CA ASP A 216 -70.04 -54.12 -21.59
C ASP A 216 -71.43 -53.87 -22.22
N GLU A 217 -71.52 -53.07 -23.29
CA GLU A 217 -72.76 -52.93 -24.09
C GLU A 217 -73.27 -54.28 -24.64
N ALA A 218 -72.36 -55.14 -25.10
CA ALA A 218 -72.72 -56.45 -25.63
C ALA A 218 -73.18 -57.42 -24.52
N LEU A 219 -72.60 -57.33 -23.33
CA LEU A 219 -73.01 -58.07 -22.14
C LEU A 219 -74.36 -57.59 -21.63
N GLU A 220 -74.61 -56.28 -21.60
CA GLU A 220 -75.89 -55.68 -21.24
C GLU A 220 -77.01 -56.14 -22.19
N ARG A 221 -76.80 -56.03 -23.51
CA ARG A 221 -77.74 -56.57 -24.52
C ARG A 221 -77.99 -58.07 -24.34
N ARG A 222 -76.95 -58.85 -24.00
CA ARG A 222 -77.08 -60.29 -23.75
C ARG A 222 -77.82 -60.59 -22.45
N ALA A 223 -77.64 -59.80 -21.41
CA ALA A 223 -78.38 -59.90 -20.16
C ALA A 223 -79.87 -59.60 -20.38
N SER A 224 -80.20 -58.50 -21.08
CA SER A 224 -81.59 -58.18 -21.45
C SER A 224 -82.23 -59.27 -22.32
N ALA A 225 -81.49 -59.85 -23.27
CA ALA A 225 -81.98 -60.97 -24.08
C ALA A 225 -82.20 -62.23 -23.24
N LEU A 226 -81.33 -62.52 -22.27
CA LEU A 226 -81.50 -63.63 -21.33
C LEU A 226 -82.73 -63.44 -20.44
N GLU A 227 -82.97 -62.23 -19.94
CA GLU A 227 -84.14 -61.89 -19.14
C GLU A 227 -85.45 -62.11 -19.93
N LEU A 228 -85.52 -61.63 -21.17
CA LEU A 228 -86.64 -61.91 -22.08
C LEU A 228 -86.85 -63.41 -22.34
N THR A 229 -85.77 -64.18 -22.54
CA THR A 229 -85.90 -65.65 -22.69
C THR A 229 -86.33 -66.35 -21.40
N ALA A 230 -85.92 -65.87 -20.23
CA ALA A 230 -86.33 -66.40 -18.94
C ALA A 230 -87.82 -66.11 -18.65
N GLU A 231 -88.29 -64.92 -19.00
CA GLU A 231 -89.72 -64.57 -18.93
C GLU A 231 -90.55 -65.45 -19.87
N SER A 232 -90.09 -65.64 -21.11
CA SER A 232 -90.71 -66.58 -22.07
C SER A 232 -90.73 -68.02 -21.53
N LEU A 233 -89.63 -68.50 -20.94
CA LEU A 233 -89.56 -69.84 -20.36
C LEU A 233 -90.50 -69.99 -19.15
N SER A 234 -90.63 -68.96 -18.32
CA SER A 234 -91.58 -68.88 -17.21
C SER A 234 -93.03 -68.96 -17.71
N LYS A 235 -93.34 -68.28 -18.82
CA LYS A 235 -94.65 -68.35 -19.48
C LYS A 235 -94.96 -69.76 -20.02
N VAL A 236 -94.01 -70.36 -20.74
CA VAL A 236 -94.14 -71.74 -21.25
C VAL A 236 -94.26 -72.75 -20.11
N SER A 237 -93.53 -72.56 -19.00
CA SER A 237 -93.66 -73.37 -17.79
C SER A 237 -95.07 -73.30 -17.20
N LYS A 238 -95.66 -72.10 -17.10
CA LYS A 238 -97.06 -71.92 -16.65
C LYS A 238 -98.07 -72.57 -17.60
N GLU A 239 -97.86 -72.50 -18.92
CA GLU A 239 -98.70 -73.18 -19.92
C GLU A 239 -98.57 -74.70 -19.86
N LEU A 240 -97.35 -75.21 -19.63
CA LEU A 240 -97.08 -76.63 -19.43
C LEU A 240 -97.74 -77.13 -18.14
N THR A 241 -97.62 -76.40 -17.02
CA THR A 241 -98.33 -76.72 -15.76
C THR A 241 -99.83 -76.80 -15.99
N ARG A 242 -100.44 -75.81 -16.65
CA ARG A 242 -101.87 -75.84 -17.01
C ARG A 242 -102.24 -77.06 -17.87
N SER A 243 -101.39 -77.40 -18.85
CA SER A 243 -101.59 -78.56 -19.72
C SER A 243 -101.52 -79.87 -18.93
N THR A 244 -100.53 -80.01 -18.03
CA THR A 244 -100.41 -81.14 -17.12
C THR A 244 -101.63 -81.25 -16.20
N THR A 245 -102.10 -80.16 -15.60
CA THR A 245 -103.34 -80.17 -14.78
C THR A 245 -104.56 -80.63 -15.59
N MET A 246 -104.68 -80.20 -16.86
CA MET A 246 -105.75 -80.68 -17.74
C MET A 246 -105.59 -82.18 -18.07
N LEU A 247 -104.36 -82.65 -18.23
CA LEU A 247 -104.05 -84.06 -18.49
C LEU A 247 -104.35 -84.95 -17.28
N THR A 248 -104.01 -84.51 -16.06
CA THR A 248 -104.40 -85.16 -14.80
C THR A 248 -105.93 -85.24 -14.71
N LYS A 249 -106.64 -84.13 -14.93
CA LYS A 249 -108.11 -84.13 -14.93
C LYS A 249 -108.70 -85.13 -15.94
N ARG A 250 -108.17 -85.20 -17.17
CA ARG A 250 -108.59 -86.21 -18.15
C ARG A 250 -108.23 -87.64 -17.75
N THR A 251 -107.15 -87.83 -17.00
CA THR A 251 -106.76 -89.14 -16.45
C THR A 251 -107.75 -89.59 -15.37
N ASP A 252 -108.19 -88.67 -14.51
CA ASP A 252 -109.22 -88.92 -13.49
C ASP A 252 -110.59 -89.21 -14.14
N GLU A 253 -110.98 -88.43 -15.16
CA GLU A 253 -112.18 -88.67 -15.97
C GLU A 253 -112.14 -90.07 -16.64
N LEU A 254 -110.97 -90.49 -17.16
CA LEU A 254 -110.78 -91.82 -17.74
C LEU A 254 -110.81 -92.93 -16.68
N GLY A 255 -110.20 -92.73 -15.51
CA GLY A 255 -110.25 -93.68 -14.39
C GLY A 255 -111.68 -93.91 -13.90
N THR A 256 -112.49 -92.85 -13.87
CA THR A 256 -113.92 -92.91 -13.53
C THR A 256 -114.70 -93.73 -14.58
N ALA A 257 -114.41 -93.54 -15.87
CA ALA A 257 -115.03 -94.30 -16.95
C ALA A 257 -114.65 -95.80 -16.94
N VAL A 258 -113.41 -96.13 -16.56
CA VAL A 258 -112.96 -97.53 -16.42
C VAL A 258 -113.68 -98.24 -15.26
N GLN A 259 -113.82 -97.58 -14.10
CA GLN A 259 -114.60 -98.13 -12.98
C GLN A 259 -116.08 -98.35 -13.33
N ALA A 260 -116.67 -97.43 -14.11
CA ALA A 260 -118.05 -97.59 -14.61
C ALA A 260 -118.21 -98.74 -15.63
N LEU A 261 -117.16 -99.08 -16.40
CA LEU A 261 -117.18 -100.27 -17.25
C LEU A 261 -117.07 -101.56 -16.43
N GLN A 262 -116.19 -101.58 -15.42
CA GLN A 262 -115.89 -102.80 -14.67
C GLN A 262 -117.09 -103.26 -13.83
N ALA A 263 -117.83 -102.32 -13.21
CA ALA A 263 -119.10 -102.60 -12.54
C ALA A 263 -120.23 -103.11 -13.48
N ARG A 264 -120.03 -103.05 -14.80
CA ARG A 264 -120.98 -103.54 -15.81
C ARG A 264 -120.63 -104.92 -16.37
N VAL A 265 -119.45 -105.46 -16.02
CA VAL A 265 -118.97 -106.77 -16.47
C VAL A 265 -119.36 -107.87 -15.49
N ASP A 266 -119.25 -107.62 -14.17
CA ASP A 266 -119.60 -108.59 -13.12
C ASP A 266 -121.11 -108.91 -13.04
N GLY A 267 -121.96 -108.21 -13.81
CA GLY A 267 -123.41 -108.38 -13.82
C GLY A 267 -123.98 -109.30 -14.92
N HIS A 268 -123.17 -109.81 -15.85
CA HIS A 268 -123.63 -110.55 -17.03
C HIS A 268 -123.26 -112.04 -17.06
N ASP A 269 -122.73 -112.60 -15.97
CA ASP A 269 -122.22 -113.98 -15.91
C ASP A 269 -123.29 -115.05 -15.58
N LEU A 270 -124.59 -114.72 -15.66
CA LEU A 270 -125.69 -115.59 -15.23
C LEU A 270 -126.88 -115.72 -16.21
N GLN A 271 -126.72 -115.39 -17.48
CA GLN A 271 -127.75 -115.70 -18.49
C GLN A 271 -127.20 -115.97 -19.90
N ILE A 272 -127.57 -117.14 -20.44
CA ILE A 272 -127.58 -117.51 -21.86
C ILE A 272 -126.18 -117.77 -22.47
N GLY A 273 -125.71 -119.00 -22.63
CA GLY A 273 -126.39 -120.26 -22.27
C GLY A 273 -127.40 -120.79 -23.31
N ASP A 274 -127.33 -120.37 -24.58
CA ASP A 274 -127.88 -121.14 -25.70
C ASP A 274 -127.19 -120.81 -27.04
N LEU A 275 -127.26 -121.76 -27.98
CA LEU A 275 -126.90 -121.68 -29.41
C LEU A 275 -125.40 -121.54 -29.76
N GLN A 276 -124.70 -122.66 -29.57
CA GLN A 276 -123.65 -123.09 -30.49
C GLN A 276 -124.18 -123.17 -31.94
N VAL A 277 -123.33 -122.87 -32.95
CA VAL A 277 -122.99 -123.73 -34.12
C VAL A 277 -122.19 -122.94 -35.17
N ARG A 278 -121.11 -123.55 -35.68
CA ARG A 278 -120.11 -123.07 -36.69
C ARG A 278 -119.12 -122.02 -36.14
N THR A 279 -117.86 -122.36 -35.76
CA THR A 279 -116.79 -123.14 -36.43
C THR A 279 -116.29 -122.39 -37.67
N GLU A 280 -114.99 -122.01 -37.82
CA GLU A 280 -113.77 -122.81 -37.60
C GLU A 280 -112.48 -121.94 -37.43
N ALA A 281 -111.46 -122.48 -36.72
CA ALA A 281 -110.01 -122.14 -36.63
C ALA A 281 -109.53 -120.64 -36.61
N THR A 282 -108.86 -120.06 -35.60
CA THR A 282 -107.77 -120.47 -34.66
C THR A 282 -106.33 -120.23 -35.19
N ASP A 283 -105.71 -119.12 -34.73
CA ASP A 283 -104.39 -118.96 -34.06
C ASP A 283 -103.08 -119.60 -34.63
N ARG A 284 -101.83 -119.21 -34.31
CA ARG A 284 -101.14 -118.02 -33.70
C ARG A 284 -99.62 -118.23 -33.84
N SER A 285 -98.82 -117.16 -33.74
CA SER A 285 -97.63 -117.05 -32.84
C SER A 285 -96.97 -115.67 -33.03
N LEU A 286 -96.87 -114.73 -32.08
CA LEU A 286 -96.31 -114.73 -30.71
C LEU A 286 -94.81 -115.07 -30.62
N LEU A 287 -94.00 -114.03 -30.32
CA LEU A 287 -92.77 -113.95 -29.50
C LEU A 287 -92.15 -112.54 -29.77
N ALA A 288 -91.55 -111.78 -28.84
CA ALA A 288 -91.67 -111.69 -27.38
C ALA A 288 -91.04 -110.35 -26.91
N PHE A 289 -91.25 -109.99 -25.64
CA PHE A 289 -90.57 -108.88 -24.95
C PHE A 289 -89.05 -108.83 -25.18
N ARG A 290 -88.50 -107.65 -25.54
CA ARG A 290 -87.19 -107.20 -25.01
C ARG A 290 -86.91 -105.69 -25.15
N LYS A 291 -86.87 -105.05 -23.97
CA LYS A 291 -85.95 -103.97 -23.56
C LYS A 291 -85.90 -102.64 -24.32
N LEU A 292 -86.38 -101.61 -23.60
CA LEU A 292 -85.74 -100.29 -23.45
C LEU A 292 -84.21 -100.35 -23.35
N GLU A 293 -83.58 -99.17 -23.50
CA GLU A 293 -82.20 -98.81 -23.11
C GLU A 293 -81.12 -98.83 -24.22
N LYS A 294 -80.91 -97.66 -24.85
CA LYS A 294 -79.58 -97.08 -25.17
C LYS A 294 -79.71 -95.71 -25.86
N ARG A 295 -79.73 -94.60 -25.09
CA ARG A 295 -79.58 -93.24 -25.66
C ARG A 295 -78.96 -92.17 -24.74
N HIS A 296 -78.17 -92.54 -23.72
CA HIS A 296 -77.46 -91.60 -22.83
C HIS A 296 -76.00 -91.98 -22.55
N VAL A 297 -75.21 -92.30 -23.58
CA VAL A 297 -73.74 -92.50 -23.45
C VAL A 297 -72.93 -91.62 -24.41
N ILE A 298 -73.44 -91.32 -25.61
CA ILE A 298 -72.74 -90.47 -26.59
C ILE A 298 -72.71 -88.99 -26.15
N GLY A 299 -73.76 -88.51 -25.47
CA GLY A 299 -73.83 -87.12 -24.99
C GLY A 299 -72.79 -86.78 -23.90
N LEU A 300 -72.52 -87.71 -22.97
CA LEU A 300 -71.54 -87.52 -21.90
C LEU A 300 -70.09 -87.65 -22.39
N GLY A 301 -69.83 -88.56 -23.35
CA GLY A 301 -68.51 -88.66 -23.98
C GLY A 301 -68.11 -87.39 -24.72
N ALA A 302 -69.04 -86.78 -25.47
CA ALA A 302 -68.79 -85.52 -26.18
C ALA A 302 -68.56 -84.34 -25.22
N SER A 303 -69.35 -84.22 -24.15
CA SER A 303 -69.18 -83.12 -23.19
C SER A 303 -67.86 -83.20 -22.42
N ILE A 304 -67.43 -84.40 -22.00
CA ILE A 304 -66.14 -84.59 -21.30
C ILE A 304 -64.95 -84.25 -22.22
N LEU A 305 -65.03 -84.62 -23.50
CA LEU A 305 -63.95 -84.37 -24.47
C LEU A 305 -63.82 -82.87 -24.81
N VAL A 306 -64.94 -82.13 -24.89
CA VAL A 306 -64.93 -80.66 -25.00
C VAL A 306 -64.38 -80.00 -23.74
N LEU A 307 -64.71 -80.51 -22.54
CA LEU A 307 -64.21 -79.97 -21.27
C LEU A 307 -62.69 -80.19 -21.10
N LEU A 308 -62.17 -81.35 -21.53
CA LEU A 308 -60.72 -81.62 -21.59
C LEU A 308 -59.99 -80.74 -22.63
N LEU A 309 -60.61 -80.45 -23.77
CA LEU A 309 -60.07 -79.48 -24.74
C LEU A 309 -60.07 -78.06 -24.18
N ALA A 310 -61.13 -77.64 -23.48
CA ALA A 310 -61.18 -76.34 -22.81
C ALA A 310 -60.11 -76.21 -21.72
N LEU A 311 -59.89 -77.27 -20.91
CA LEU A 311 -58.85 -77.31 -19.88
C LEU A 311 -57.43 -77.27 -20.46
N THR A 312 -57.16 -77.96 -21.57
CA THR A 312 -55.84 -77.91 -22.22
C THR A 312 -55.57 -76.57 -22.89
N VAL A 313 -56.58 -75.94 -23.52
CA VAL A 313 -56.46 -74.57 -24.04
C VAL A 313 -56.26 -73.55 -22.91
N PHE A 314 -57.00 -73.67 -21.80
CA PHE A 314 -56.85 -72.80 -20.64
C PHE A 314 -55.46 -72.93 -20.00
N ALA A 315 -54.98 -74.16 -19.77
CA ALA A 315 -53.64 -74.41 -19.25
C ALA A 315 -52.54 -73.88 -20.20
N TYR A 316 -52.72 -74.01 -21.51
CA TYR A 316 -51.79 -73.45 -22.50
C TYR A 316 -51.77 -71.91 -22.47
N MET A 317 -52.93 -71.25 -22.37
CA MET A 317 -53.01 -69.78 -22.25
C MET A 317 -52.42 -69.29 -20.92
N GLN A 318 -52.69 -69.97 -19.80
CA GLN A 318 -52.15 -69.62 -18.49
C GLN A 318 -50.61 -69.78 -18.45
N ASN A 319 -50.09 -70.86 -19.04
CA ASN A 319 -48.64 -71.06 -19.17
C ASN A 319 -47.97 -69.99 -20.05
N ARG A 320 -48.65 -69.52 -21.11
CA ARG A 320 -48.15 -68.40 -21.93
C ARG A 320 -48.18 -67.05 -21.20
N ASN A 321 -49.19 -66.79 -20.37
CA ASN A 321 -49.22 -65.60 -19.52
C ASN A 321 -48.06 -65.64 -18.51
N TRP A 322 -47.80 -66.77 -17.85
CA TRP A 322 -46.66 -66.88 -16.92
C TRP A 322 -45.30 -66.79 -17.60
N SER A 323 -45.12 -67.29 -18.84
CA SER A 323 -43.86 -67.08 -19.56
C SER A 323 -43.63 -65.61 -19.92
N THR A 324 -44.69 -64.91 -20.35
CA THR A 324 -44.59 -63.46 -20.65
C THR A 324 -44.40 -62.61 -19.40
N GLU A 325 -45.05 -62.93 -18.27
CA GLU A 325 -44.76 -62.30 -16.97
C GLU A 325 -43.30 -62.52 -16.55
N GLY A 326 -42.77 -63.74 -16.71
CA GLY A 326 -41.36 -64.05 -16.45
C GLY A 326 -40.37 -63.26 -17.32
N GLU A 327 -40.64 -63.14 -18.61
CA GLU A 327 -39.84 -62.31 -19.54
C GLU A 327 -39.91 -60.82 -19.14
N THR A 328 -41.08 -60.30 -18.79
CA THR A 328 -41.21 -58.89 -18.35
C THR A 328 -40.52 -58.62 -17.02
N ASN A 329 -40.59 -59.53 -16.04
CA ASN A 329 -39.90 -59.37 -14.76
C ASN A 329 -38.38 -59.43 -14.94
N THR A 330 -37.88 -60.32 -15.81
CA THR A 330 -36.45 -60.41 -16.13
C THR A 330 -35.97 -59.11 -16.80
N ALA A 331 -36.72 -58.59 -17.78
CA ALA A 331 -36.41 -57.32 -18.42
C ALA A 331 -36.49 -56.12 -17.46
N MET A 332 -37.44 -56.10 -16.51
CA MET A 332 -37.49 -55.09 -15.46
C MET A 332 -36.28 -55.19 -14.54
N GLN A 333 -35.85 -56.39 -14.17
CA GLN A 333 -34.68 -56.60 -13.30
C GLN A 333 -33.38 -56.14 -13.98
N THR A 334 -33.18 -56.46 -15.26
CA THR A 334 -32.03 -55.93 -16.04
C THR A 334 -32.07 -54.41 -16.17
N ASN A 335 -33.24 -53.81 -16.35
CA ASN A 335 -33.37 -52.34 -16.37
C ASN A 335 -33.08 -51.71 -15.00
N ILE A 336 -33.48 -52.35 -13.89
CA ILE A 336 -33.17 -51.90 -12.52
C ILE A 336 -31.66 -51.96 -12.29
N GLU A 337 -31.00 -53.06 -12.66
CA GLU A 337 -29.53 -53.21 -12.56
C GLU A 337 -28.79 -52.15 -13.42
N GLY A 338 -29.28 -51.88 -14.63
CA GLY A 338 -28.76 -50.81 -15.50
C GLY A 338 -28.87 -49.42 -14.87
N VAL A 339 -30.06 -49.04 -14.39
CA VAL A 339 -30.29 -47.77 -13.69
C VAL A 339 -29.46 -47.68 -12.40
N GLN A 340 -29.30 -48.79 -11.67
CA GLN A 340 -28.50 -48.82 -10.44
C GLN A 340 -27.00 -48.62 -10.76
N GLY A 341 -26.50 -49.19 -11.85
CA GLY A 341 -25.16 -48.92 -12.36
C GLY A 341 -24.96 -47.46 -12.82
N GLU A 342 -25.95 -46.89 -13.52
CA GLU A 342 -25.95 -45.49 -13.95
C GLU A 342 -25.95 -44.52 -12.75
N VAL A 343 -26.73 -44.80 -11.70
CA VAL A 343 -26.72 -44.04 -10.45
C VAL A 343 -25.37 -44.10 -9.74
N VAL A 344 -24.71 -45.27 -9.68
CA VAL A 344 -23.36 -45.39 -9.09
C VAL A 344 -22.32 -44.62 -9.90
N ALA A 345 -22.37 -44.69 -11.24
CA ALA A 345 -21.47 -43.92 -12.11
C ALA A 345 -21.69 -42.40 -11.95
N THR A 346 -22.94 -41.96 -11.88
CA THR A 346 -23.29 -40.55 -11.64
C THR A 346 -22.82 -40.08 -10.27
N GLN A 347 -22.99 -40.89 -9.23
CA GLN A 347 -22.51 -40.57 -7.88
C GLN A 347 -20.97 -40.47 -7.82
N ALA A 348 -20.24 -41.33 -8.56
CA ALA A 348 -18.80 -41.23 -8.68
C ALA A 348 -18.36 -39.93 -9.37
N ALA A 349 -19.03 -39.53 -10.45
CA ALA A 349 -18.77 -38.26 -11.13
C ALA A 349 -19.06 -37.05 -10.22
N VAL A 350 -20.17 -37.06 -9.47
CA VAL A 350 -20.49 -36.01 -8.48
C VAL A 350 -19.42 -35.89 -7.40
N ASN A 351 -18.87 -37.01 -6.91
CA ASN A 351 -17.79 -36.98 -5.94
C ASN A 351 -16.50 -36.36 -6.51
N VAL A 352 -16.14 -36.66 -7.77
CA VAL A 352 -14.99 -36.03 -8.45
C VAL A 352 -15.17 -34.51 -8.59
N VAL A 353 -16.38 -34.06 -8.95
CA VAL A 353 -16.70 -32.61 -9.02
C VAL A 353 -16.63 -31.96 -7.63
N ALA A 354 -17.08 -32.65 -6.57
CA ALA A 354 -16.98 -32.14 -5.20
C ALA A 354 -15.52 -32.01 -4.71
N ASP A 355 -14.66 -32.97 -5.06
CA ASP A 355 -13.23 -32.93 -4.76
C ASP A 355 -12.53 -31.78 -5.51
N ASP A 356 -12.83 -31.57 -6.80
CA ASP A 356 -12.20 -30.50 -7.59
C ASP A 356 -12.73 -29.10 -7.21
N LEU A 357 -14.00 -28.98 -6.81
CA LEU A 357 -14.55 -27.77 -6.21
C LEU A 357 -13.85 -27.44 -4.88
N THR A 358 -13.54 -28.47 -4.08
CA THR A 358 -12.79 -28.31 -2.81
C THR A 358 -11.34 -27.88 -3.08
N ALA A 359 -10.67 -28.49 -4.06
CA ALA A 359 -9.33 -28.08 -4.48
C ALA A 359 -9.30 -26.65 -5.04
N THR A 360 -10.35 -26.25 -5.77
CA THR A 360 -10.52 -24.88 -6.28
C THR A 360 -10.76 -23.88 -5.15
N GLY A 361 -11.59 -24.24 -4.14
CA GLY A 361 -11.77 -23.44 -2.93
C GLY A 361 -10.46 -23.23 -2.14
N GLN A 362 -9.61 -24.26 -2.05
CA GLN A 362 -8.28 -24.14 -1.44
C GLN A 362 -7.35 -23.21 -2.24
N LYS A 363 -7.33 -23.31 -3.57
CA LYS A 363 -6.57 -22.37 -4.44
C LYS A 363 -7.06 -20.93 -4.27
N LEU A 364 -8.37 -20.72 -4.17
CA LEU A 364 -8.97 -19.40 -3.98
C LEU A 364 -8.60 -18.80 -2.61
N SER A 365 -8.62 -19.62 -1.55
CA SER A 365 -8.16 -19.21 -0.21
C SER A 365 -6.67 -18.89 -0.17
N GLN A 366 -5.82 -19.65 -0.87
CA GLN A 366 -4.39 -19.33 -1.00
C GLN A 366 -4.16 -18.01 -1.76
N LEU A 367 -4.99 -17.74 -2.78
CA LEU A 367 -4.92 -16.48 -3.53
C LEU A 367 -5.34 -15.29 -2.65
N ASP A 368 -6.41 -15.43 -1.85
CA ASP A 368 -6.90 -14.41 -0.92
C ASP A 368 -5.87 -14.05 0.16
N THR A 369 -5.23 -15.05 0.78
CA THR A 369 -4.10 -14.86 1.69
C THR A 369 -2.96 -14.10 1.00
N ARG A 370 -2.60 -14.49 -0.23
CA ARG A 370 -1.49 -13.88 -0.97
C ARG A 370 -1.79 -12.45 -1.44
N VAL A 371 -3.05 -12.14 -1.74
CA VAL A 371 -3.50 -10.77 -2.01
C VAL A 371 -3.41 -9.92 -0.75
N THR A 372 -3.84 -10.46 0.40
CA THR A 372 -3.75 -9.79 1.71
C THR A 372 -2.29 -9.52 2.12
N GLU A 373 -1.39 -10.49 1.96
CA GLU A 373 0.05 -10.33 2.18
C GLU A 373 0.67 -9.27 1.26
N MET A 374 0.27 -9.25 -0.02
CA MET A 374 0.74 -8.27 -0.99
C MET A 374 0.25 -6.86 -0.67
N ASP A 375 -1.02 -6.70 -0.27
CA ASP A 375 -1.58 -5.39 0.10
C ASP A 375 -0.92 -4.83 1.36
N ALA A 376 -0.67 -5.68 2.36
CA ALA A 376 0.10 -5.31 3.55
C ALA A 376 1.55 -4.91 3.22
N ALA A 377 2.21 -5.61 2.29
CA ALA A 377 3.55 -5.27 1.83
C ALA A 377 3.58 -3.92 1.08
N VAL A 378 2.62 -3.68 0.18
CA VAL A 378 2.49 -2.43 -0.58
C VAL A 378 2.22 -1.24 0.36
N HIS A 379 1.33 -1.39 1.35
CA HIS A 379 1.11 -0.37 2.37
C HIS A 379 2.38 -0.07 3.18
N GLY A 380 3.12 -1.11 3.59
CA GLY A 380 4.40 -0.94 4.29
C GLY A 380 5.47 -0.23 3.46
N GLU A 381 5.56 -0.49 2.15
CA GLU A 381 6.47 0.24 1.26
C GLU A 381 6.03 1.70 1.05
N LEU A 382 4.72 1.96 0.95
CA LEU A 382 4.17 3.32 0.84
C LEU A 382 4.46 4.16 2.09
N GLU A 383 4.28 3.61 3.29
CA GLU A 383 4.64 4.28 4.55
C GLU A 383 6.13 4.61 4.61
N GLN A 384 7.01 3.68 4.23
CA GLN A 384 8.45 3.93 4.16
C GLN A 384 8.83 4.99 3.11
N LEU A 385 8.17 5.01 1.96
CA LEU A 385 8.35 6.04 0.94
C LEU A 385 7.89 7.41 1.44
N GLN A 386 6.76 7.48 2.14
CA GLN A 386 6.27 8.71 2.74
C GLN A 386 7.25 9.25 3.80
N GLN A 387 7.74 8.41 4.72
CA GLN A 387 8.76 8.81 5.70
C GLN A 387 10.07 9.31 5.03
N LYS A 388 10.50 8.69 3.94
CA LYS A 388 11.65 9.15 3.15
C LYS A 388 11.38 10.50 2.47
N LEU A 389 10.19 10.71 1.92
CA LEU A 389 9.79 11.98 1.31
C LEU A 389 9.76 13.12 2.32
N VAL A 390 9.24 12.90 3.53
CA VAL A 390 9.31 13.85 4.66
C VAL A 390 10.77 14.19 4.97
N THR A 391 11.62 13.17 5.15
CA THR A 391 13.05 13.34 5.46
C THR A 391 13.78 14.14 4.37
N ILE A 392 13.50 13.87 3.09
CA ILE A 392 14.06 14.61 1.95
C ILE A 392 13.55 16.05 1.95
N THR A 393 12.27 16.28 2.23
CA THR A 393 11.67 17.63 2.29
C THR A 393 12.34 18.48 3.36
N ASP A 394 12.53 17.95 4.57
CA ASP A 394 13.24 18.64 5.66
C ASP A 394 14.71 18.95 5.32
N HIS A 395 15.40 18.05 4.61
CA HIS A 395 16.75 18.31 4.10
C HIS A 395 16.76 19.39 3.02
N VAL A 396 15.81 19.37 2.07
CA VAL A 396 15.71 20.37 0.98
C VAL A 396 15.38 21.76 1.54
N ASP A 397 14.41 21.87 2.46
CA ASP A 397 14.09 23.12 3.15
C ASP A 397 15.31 23.64 3.94
N SER A 398 16.05 22.76 4.61
CA SER A 398 17.24 23.13 5.39
C SER A 398 18.43 23.53 4.52
N ILE A 399 18.63 22.89 3.36
CA ILE A 399 19.62 23.28 2.35
C ILE A 399 19.24 24.64 1.76
N ASN A 400 17.98 24.82 1.36
CA ASN A 400 17.48 26.07 0.78
C ASN A 400 17.66 27.25 1.76
N GLY A 401 17.31 27.07 3.03
CA GLY A 401 17.51 28.05 4.08
C GLY A 401 18.98 28.46 4.27
N ARG A 402 19.91 27.49 4.21
CA ARG A 402 21.37 27.71 4.29
C ARG A 402 21.95 28.40 3.05
N VAL A 403 21.51 28.01 1.85
CA VAL A 403 21.93 28.59 0.57
C VAL A 403 21.48 30.05 0.47
N THR A 404 20.22 30.33 0.82
CA THR A 404 19.64 31.68 0.79
C THR A 404 20.30 32.63 1.80
N ASN A 405 20.87 32.10 2.91
CA ASN A 405 21.66 32.88 3.88
C ASN A 405 23.16 33.01 3.50
N LEU A 406 23.60 32.49 2.34
CA LEU A 406 24.98 32.58 1.82
C LEU A 406 26.08 32.05 2.77
N ARG A 407 25.74 31.13 3.69
CA ARG A 407 26.65 30.65 4.75
C ARG A 407 26.62 29.12 4.91
N PRO A 408 27.04 28.36 3.89
CA PRO A 408 26.88 26.91 3.85
C PRO A 408 27.67 26.16 4.95
N HIS A 409 28.75 26.73 5.48
CA HIS A 409 29.67 26.04 6.39
C HIS A 409 29.26 26.02 7.88
N ARG A 410 28.19 26.72 8.28
CA ARG A 410 27.70 26.69 9.67
C ARG A 410 26.74 25.53 9.88
N THR A 411 27.09 24.66 10.82
CA THR A 411 26.26 23.53 11.26
C THR A 411 25.44 23.90 12.50
N PHE A 412 24.14 23.60 12.46
CA PHE A 412 23.20 23.78 13.57
C PHE A 412 22.41 22.49 13.80
N GLY A 413 21.99 22.26 15.03
CA GLY A 413 21.32 21.03 15.43
C GLY A 413 22.10 19.77 15.10
N ASN A 414 21.38 18.66 14.99
CA ASN A 414 21.88 17.41 14.44
C ASN A 414 21.77 17.44 12.91
N GLY A 415 22.81 17.01 12.19
CA GLY A 415 22.81 16.93 10.72
C GLY A 415 22.72 18.25 9.93
N SER A 416 22.62 19.43 10.56
CA SER A 416 22.28 20.71 9.88
C SER A 416 20.87 20.73 9.27
N VAL A 417 19.95 20.01 9.90
CA VAL A 417 18.53 19.93 9.53
C VAL A 417 17.68 20.57 10.63
N ILE A 418 16.60 21.25 10.23
CA ILE A 418 15.51 21.63 11.12
C ILE A 418 14.29 20.84 10.67
N ASN A 419 13.87 19.88 11.49
CA ASN A 419 12.80 18.94 11.14
C ASN A 419 11.43 19.64 11.12
N GLY A 420 10.54 19.14 10.27
CA GLY A 420 9.21 19.69 10.04
C GLY A 420 8.16 19.32 11.11
N PRO A 421 6.92 19.78 10.94
CA PRO A 421 5.82 19.48 11.84
C PRO A 421 5.54 17.97 11.98
N GLU A 422 5.82 17.19 10.94
CA GLU A 422 5.64 15.73 10.93
C GLU A 422 6.60 15.03 11.93
N TRP A 423 7.84 15.50 12.04
CA TRP A 423 8.78 15.02 13.06
C TRP A 423 8.31 15.37 14.48
N VAL A 424 7.70 16.56 14.65
CA VAL A 424 7.12 17.01 15.93
C VAL A 424 5.92 16.13 16.30
N ALA A 425 5.06 15.79 15.34
CA ALA A 425 3.91 14.90 15.53
C ALA A 425 4.34 13.45 15.82
N ALA A 426 5.50 13.01 15.32
CA ALA A 426 6.08 11.70 15.61
C ALA A 426 6.74 11.59 17.00
N GLN A 427 6.88 12.69 17.76
CA GLN A 427 7.44 12.63 19.12
C GLN A 427 6.41 12.12 20.15
N PRO A 428 6.82 11.27 21.12
CA PRO A 428 5.94 10.87 22.22
C PRO A 428 5.41 12.07 23.00
N ALA A 429 4.10 12.09 23.26
CA ALA A 429 3.40 13.23 23.86
C ALA A 429 3.89 13.55 25.29
N GLU A 430 4.45 12.56 25.98
CA GLU A 430 5.02 12.64 27.33
C GLU A 430 6.36 13.39 27.36
N ARG A 431 7.03 13.55 26.21
CA ARG A 431 8.33 14.22 26.11
C ARG A 431 8.19 15.74 26.09
N TYR A 432 9.31 16.40 26.37
CA TYR A 432 9.44 17.84 26.46
C TYR A 432 10.42 18.37 25.41
N THR A 433 10.25 19.63 25.02
CA THR A 433 11.15 20.34 24.12
C THR A 433 11.38 21.76 24.63
N VAL A 434 12.44 22.41 24.17
CA VAL A 434 12.69 23.82 24.47
C VAL A 434 12.30 24.65 23.26
N ARG A 435 11.27 25.49 23.40
CA ARG A 435 11.05 26.57 22.43
C ARG A 435 12.17 27.58 22.62
N VAL A 436 12.96 27.76 21.57
CA VAL A 436 14.14 28.62 21.53
C VAL A 436 13.73 30.06 21.26
N ALA A 437 12.94 30.29 20.20
CA ALA A 437 12.40 31.59 19.81
C ALA A 437 11.23 31.41 18.83
N THR A 438 10.40 32.43 18.73
CA THR A 438 9.33 32.57 17.73
C THR A 438 9.77 33.55 16.63
N VAL A 439 9.52 33.22 15.38
CA VAL A 439 9.95 34.01 14.20
C VAL A 439 8.83 34.13 13.18
N THR A 440 8.79 35.23 12.42
CA THR A 440 7.72 35.50 11.45
C THR A 440 7.80 34.65 10.18
N THR A 441 8.99 34.21 9.77
CA THR A 441 9.19 33.44 8.52
C THR A 441 10.09 32.22 8.73
N LYS A 442 9.93 31.18 7.90
CA LYS A 442 10.89 30.05 7.82
C LYS A 442 12.33 30.53 7.63
N GLN A 443 12.55 31.57 6.82
CA GLN A 443 13.92 32.05 6.56
C GLN A 443 14.57 32.66 7.81
N ASP A 444 13.80 33.36 8.64
CA ASP A 444 14.28 33.90 9.91
C ASP A 444 14.52 32.81 10.97
N LEU A 445 13.86 31.66 10.81
CA LEU A 445 14.12 30.45 11.59
C LEU A 445 15.53 29.91 11.33
N TYR A 446 15.90 29.77 10.06
CA TYR A 446 17.26 29.38 9.66
C TYR A 446 18.31 30.43 10.07
N LYS A 447 18.04 31.73 9.92
CA LYS A 447 18.94 32.79 10.41
C LYS A 447 19.15 32.71 11.93
N THR A 448 18.10 32.37 12.68
CA THR A 448 18.17 32.21 14.14
C THR A 448 18.97 30.96 14.50
N ALA A 449 18.68 29.82 13.88
CA ALA A 449 19.43 28.59 14.07
C ALA A 449 20.93 28.76 13.76
N GLU A 450 21.27 29.48 12.69
CA GLU A 450 22.64 29.77 12.28
C GLU A 450 23.36 30.80 13.18
N ARG A 451 22.64 31.80 13.70
CA ARG A 451 23.16 32.79 14.66
C ARG A 451 23.53 32.13 15.99
N TYR A 452 22.71 31.21 16.47
CA TYR A 452 22.86 30.54 17.76
C TYR A 452 23.42 29.10 17.63
N SER A 453 24.01 28.77 16.48
CA SER A 453 24.47 27.42 16.12
C SER A 453 25.54 26.83 17.05
N HIS A 454 26.21 27.66 17.85
CA HIS A 454 27.13 27.22 18.89
C HIS A 454 26.41 26.46 20.02
N TYR A 455 25.21 26.89 20.39
CA TYR A 455 24.40 26.31 21.47
C TYR A 455 23.43 25.24 20.97
N LEU A 456 22.92 25.42 19.75
CA LEU A 456 21.94 24.53 19.14
C LEU A 456 22.65 23.29 18.56
N LYS A 457 22.88 22.27 19.40
CA LYS A 457 23.59 21.02 19.04
C LYS A 457 22.74 19.75 19.04
N GLN A 458 21.50 19.81 19.52
CA GLN A 458 20.56 18.68 19.48
C GLN A 458 19.58 18.83 18.32
N ASP A 459 18.75 17.82 18.06
CA ASP A 459 17.73 17.87 17.01
C ASP A 459 16.93 19.17 17.11
N LEU A 460 16.82 19.88 15.98
CA LEU A 460 15.99 21.08 15.87
C LEU A 460 14.73 20.74 15.12
N ALA A 461 13.62 21.37 15.48
CA ALA A 461 12.37 21.24 14.75
C ALA A 461 11.63 22.58 14.70
N TYR A 462 10.60 22.68 13.89
CA TYR A 462 9.70 23.83 13.90
C TYR A 462 8.23 23.42 13.90
N VAL A 463 7.41 24.28 14.50
CA VAL A 463 5.94 24.19 14.45
C VAL A 463 5.36 25.53 14.03
N ALA A 464 4.36 25.49 13.16
CA ALA A 464 3.63 26.68 12.74
C ALA A 464 2.75 27.20 13.90
N GLN A 465 2.71 28.51 14.06
CA GLN A 465 1.88 29.21 15.05
C GLN A 465 1.12 30.34 14.37
N LYS A 466 0.07 30.85 15.02
CA LYS A 466 -0.86 31.85 14.44
C LYS A 466 -0.18 33.06 13.77
N ASN A 467 0.97 33.48 14.29
CA ASN A 467 1.73 34.65 13.82
C ASN A 467 3.18 34.30 13.37
N GLY A 468 3.48 33.04 13.02
CA GLY A 468 4.82 32.66 12.58
C GLY A 468 5.18 31.20 12.84
N TYR A 469 6.42 30.95 13.24
CA TYR A 469 6.99 29.63 13.48
C TYR A 469 7.76 29.64 14.79
N ALA A 470 7.59 28.62 15.63
CA ALA A 470 8.41 28.42 16.82
C ALA A 470 9.54 27.44 16.51
N LEU A 471 10.79 27.86 16.76
CA LEU A 471 11.96 26.99 16.74
C LEU A 471 12.02 26.18 18.03
N LEU A 472 12.12 24.86 17.88
CA LEU A 472 12.17 23.87 18.95
C LEU A 472 13.56 23.23 19.00
N LEU A 473 14.03 22.90 20.20
CA LEU A 473 15.30 22.24 20.47
C LEU A 473 15.06 20.99 21.33
N GLY A 474 15.53 19.86 20.83
CA GLY A 474 15.62 18.58 21.53
C GLY A 474 14.27 17.89 21.76
N SER A 475 14.37 16.60 22.07
CA SER A 475 13.28 15.75 22.55
C SER A 475 13.73 15.10 23.86
N TYR A 476 13.20 15.57 24.97
CA TYR A 476 13.67 15.28 26.33
C TYR A 476 12.67 14.43 27.11
N ASP A 477 13.15 13.42 27.83
CA ASP A 477 12.31 12.51 28.62
C ASP A 477 11.72 13.14 29.89
N SER A 478 12.19 14.33 30.29
CA SER A 478 11.70 15.03 31.48
C SER A 478 11.83 16.55 31.38
N VAL A 479 11.01 17.25 32.16
CA VAL A 479 11.10 18.71 32.35
C VAL A 479 12.50 19.12 32.83
N GLN A 480 13.12 18.32 33.71
CA GLN A 480 14.47 18.57 34.24
C GLN A 480 15.52 18.48 33.13
N ALA A 481 15.48 17.46 32.27
CA ALA A 481 16.38 17.36 31.11
C ALA A 481 16.17 18.53 30.13
N ALA A 482 14.92 18.91 29.85
CA ALA A 482 14.61 20.08 29.02
C ALA A 482 15.10 21.40 29.65
N ARG A 483 15.02 21.56 30.98
CA ARG A 483 15.59 22.72 31.70
C ARG A 483 17.11 22.77 31.63
N ILE A 484 17.79 21.63 31.65
CA ILE A 484 19.25 21.56 31.45
C ILE A 484 19.61 21.96 30.01
N GLY A 485 18.88 21.45 29.01
CA GLY A 485 19.01 21.89 27.62
C GLY A 485 18.80 23.40 27.46
N MET A 486 17.72 23.93 28.06
CA MET A 486 17.41 25.36 28.08
C MET A 486 18.50 26.21 28.76
N ALA A 487 19.11 25.71 29.84
CA ALA A 487 20.18 26.42 30.57
C ALA A 487 21.49 26.56 29.76
N SER A 488 21.67 25.77 28.70
CA SER A 488 22.78 25.93 27.74
C SER A 488 22.56 27.05 26.73
N LEU A 489 21.35 27.61 26.64
CA LEU A 489 21.02 28.71 25.72
C LEU A 489 21.31 30.08 26.36
N PRO A 490 21.60 31.12 25.55
CA PRO A 490 21.60 32.48 26.02
C PRO A 490 20.27 32.90 26.65
N TYR A 491 20.34 33.78 27.64
CA TYR A 491 19.16 34.25 28.40
C TYR A 491 18.07 34.90 27.54
N TYR A 492 18.45 35.47 26.39
CA TYR A 492 17.52 35.88 25.33
C TYR A 492 17.98 35.36 23.97
N VAL A 493 17.04 34.81 23.20
CA VAL A 493 17.22 34.38 21.82
C VAL A 493 16.14 35.05 20.98
N GLY A 494 16.54 35.87 20.01
CA GLY A 494 15.58 36.63 19.19
C GLY A 494 14.67 37.58 19.99
N PHE A 495 15.16 38.15 21.10
CA PHE A 495 14.42 38.96 22.08
C PHE A 495 13.41 38.20 22.96
N GLU A 496 13.19 36.90 22.73
CA GLU A 496 12.38 36.05 23.60
C GLU A 496 13.26 35.31 24.62
N ARG A 497 12.67 34.88 25.75
CA ARG A 497 13.32 33.92 26.65
C ARG A 497 12.98 32.50 26.22
N PRO A 498 13.96 31.60 26.06
CA PRO A 498 13.68 30.19 25.85
C PRO A 498 12.76 29.61 26.93
N SER A 499 11.88 28.68 26.54
CA SER A 499 10.85 28.13 27.43
C SER A 499 10.62 26.64 27.18
N VAL A 500 10.60 25.82 28.24
CA VAL A 500 10.22 24.40 28.15
C VAL A 500 8.73 24.24 27.84
N LEU A 501 8.40 23.39 26.88
CA LEU A 501 7.06 22.98 26.48
C LEU A 501 6.96 21.44 26.47
N SER A 502 5.74 20.90 26.52
CA SER A 502 5.49 19.47 26.25
C SER A 502 5.12 19.26 24.79
N PHE A 503 5.46 18.11 24.19
CA PHE A 503 4.96 17.79 22.84
C PHE A 503 3.43 17.70 22.82
N LYS A 504 2.80 17.22 23.90
CA LYS A 504 1.33 17.27 24.08
C LYS A 504 0.71 18.66 23.93
N SER A 505 1.43 19.73 24.27
CA SER A 505 0.96 21.12 24.08
C SER A 505 1.22 21.70 22.69
N LEU A 506 1.86 20.94 21.80
CA LEU A 506 2.18 21.32 20.42
C LEU A 506 1.36 20.53 19.37
N ALA A 507 0.64 19.51 19.81
CA ALA A 507 -0.23 18.66 18.98
C ALA A 507 -1.70 19.17 18.89
N ASN A 508 -1.99 20.33 19.48
CA ASN A 508 -3.29 21.04 19.44
C ASN A 508 -3.09 22.45 18.86
#